data_AF-A0A551XYF7-F1
#
_entry.id   AF-A0A551XYF7-F1
#
_cell.length_a   1.000
_cell.length_b   1.000
_cell.length_c   1.000
_cell.angle_alpha   90.00
_cell.angle_beta   90.00
_cell.angle_gamma   90.00
#
_symmetry.space_group_name_H-M   'P 1'
#
loop_
_entity.id
_entity.type
_entity.pdbx_description
1 polymer ?
#
loop_
_entity_poly.entity_id
_entity_poly.type
_entity_poly.pdbx_seq_one_letter_code
_entity_poly.pdbx_strand_id
1 'polypeptide(L)'
;MYVASFFSYFGTQQILILPDAVTILAERWPYYLVWLTIFIYRGFSLHKRKNEATIDISFEGYFLGIIIAALILSIVWAKRQDGQMFNFNGFYIFSIPYCILLIFASRFASQIKFSLNHSLRLAIIAGTLTSFLVFTSGVNQDNIQIMTQVSQALQFDPNGNNQKKLLVNNDNWPIVVSVAVALKRADVPFYVEPKWGFLFGEKNLLKEDNHLPLSLWSISARNNQNKAIPFIANTSIIINPIQD
;
A
#
# COMPACT_ATOMS: atom_id res chain seq x y z
N MET A 1 18.47 -1.20 5.10
CA MET A 1 17.33 -1.83 5.80
C MET A 1 16.08 -1.90 4.92
N TYR A 2 15.56 -0.80 4.35
CA TYR A 2 14.43 -0.85 3.39
C TYR A 2 14.64 -1.79 2.20
N VAL A 3 15.79 -1.70 1.55
CA VAL A 3 16.17 -2.58 0.43
C VAL A 3 16.26 -4.05 0.88
N ALA A 4 16.72 -4.31 2.11
CA ALA A 4 16.77 -5.65 2.67
C ALA A 4 15.35 -6.18 2.92
N SER A 5 14.49 -5.39 3.56
CA SER A 5 13.06 -5.70 3.76
C SER A 5 12.33 -6.02 2.45
N PHE A 6 12.64 -5.29 1.37
CA PHE A 6 12.10 -5.55 0.05
C PHE A 6 12.55 -6.91 -0.50
N PHE A 7 13.87 -7.17 -0.51
CA PHE A 7 14.41 -8.42 -1.03
C PHE A 7 14.12 -9.65 -0.17
N SER A 8 13.73 -9.45 1.09
CA SER A 8 13.23 -10.49 2.00
C SER A 8 11.70 -10.59 2.07
N TYR A 9 10.98 -9.85 1.23
CA TYR A 9 9.51 -9.85 1.13
C TYR A 9 8.77 -9.53 2.43
N PHE A 10 9.34 -8.66 3.28
CA PHE A 10 8.59 -8.12 4.43
C PHE A 10 7.61 -7.06 3.95
N GLY A 11 6.32 -7.33 4.16
CA GLY A 11 5.23 -6.40 3.81
C GLY A 11 5.12 -5.19 4.74
N THR A 12 5.77 -5.20 5.90
CA THR A 12 5.75 -4.10 6.88
C THR A 12 7.16 -3.64 7.21
N GLN A 13 7.35 -2.32 7.20
CA GLN A 13 8.67 -1.72 7.45
C GLN A 13 8.92 -1.46 8.95
N GLN A 14 7.91 -1.65 9.78
CA GLN A 14 8.02 -1.61 11.25
C GLN A 14 9.03 -2.62 11.78
N ILE A 15 9.31 -3.69 11.03
CA ILE A 15 10.32 -4.68 11.39
C ILE A 15 11.72 -4.08 11.53
N LEU A 16 11.97 -2.92 10.88
CA LEU A 16 13.24 -2.19 10.93
C LEU A 16 13.42 -1.38 12.21
N ILE A 17 12.35 -1.19 12.98
CA ILE A 17 12.34 -0.43 14.24
C ILE A 17 12.45 -1.38 15.43
N LEU A 18 12.25 -2.68 15.23
CA LEU A 18 12.39 -3.69 16.28
C LEU A 18 13.86 -3.82 16.72
N PRO A 19 14.12 -4.03 18.02
CA PRO A 19 15.47 -4.26 18.53
C PRO A 19 16.20 -5.41 17.81
N ASP A 20 15.45 -6.43 17.39
CA ASP A 20 15.96 -7.64 16.74
C ASP A 20 15.86 -7.62 15.21
N ALA A 21 15.66 -6.44 14.60
CA ALA A 21 15.52 -6.29 13.16
C ALA A 21 16.62 -7.01 12.35
N VAL A 22 17.86 -6.97 12.85
CA VAL A 22 19.02 -7.60 12.20
C VAL A 22 18.90 -9.11 12.19
N THR A 23 18.50 -9.72 13.31
CA THR A 23 18.30 -11.17 13.45
C THR A 23 17.18 -11.64 12.54
N ILE A 24 16.05 -10.93 12.55
CA ILE A 24 14.88 -11.25 11.72
C ILE A 24 15.21 -11.15 10.22
N LEU A 25 16.00 -10.15 9.82
CA LEU A 25 16.47 -10.04 8.45
C LEU A 25 17.48 -11.14 8.11
N ALA A 26 18.37 -11.52 9.04
CA ALA A 26 19.38 -12.56 8.83
C ALA A 26 18.76 -13.95 8.62
N GLU A 27 17.66 -14.27 9.30
CA GLU A 27 16.91 -15.53 9.09
C GLU A 27 16.37 -15.68 7.66
N ARG A 28 16.22 -14.57 6.93
CA ARG A 28 15.75 -14.52 5.54
C ARG A 28 16.89 -14.60 4.51
N TRP A 29 18.09 -15.03 4.91
CA TRP A 29 19.23 -15.21 4.00
C TRP A 29 18.95 -15.99 2.70
N PRO A 30 18.05 -16.99 2.64
CA PRO A 30 17.80 -17.69 1.38
C PRO A 30 17.24 -16.78 0.29
N TYR A 31 16.42 -15.79 0.66
CA TYR A 31 15.88 -14.82 -0.29
C TYR A 31 16.98 -13.93 -0.86
N TYR A 32 17.91 -13.47 -0.03
CA TYR A 32 19.05 -12.68 -0.50
C TYR A 32 19.97 -13.50 -1.41
N LEU A 33 20.15 -14.80 -1.14
CA LEU A 33 20.93 -15.66 -2.04
C LEU A 33 20.27 -15.86 -3.39
N VAL A 34 18.95 -16.00 -3.45
CA VAL A 34 18.23 -16.06 -4.73
C VAL A 34 18.49 -14.78 -5.52
N TRP A 35 18.35 -13.61 -4.88
CA TRP A 35 18.64 -12.33 -5.53
C TRP A 35 20.10 -12.18 -5.94
N LEU A 36 21.03 -12.58 -5.09
CA LEU A 36 22.46 -12.58 -5.38
C LEU A 36 22.77 -13.46 -6.60
N THR A 37 22.17 -14.65 -6.67
CA THR A 37 22.34 -15.57 -7.81
C THR A 37 21.82 -14.95 -9.11
N ILE A 38 20.66 -14.29 -9.06
CA ILE A 38 20.10 -13.55 -10.20
C ILE A 38 21.05 -12.42 -10.64
N PHE A 39 21.58 -11.63 -9.70
CA PHE A 39 22.50 -10.54 -10.01
C PHE A 39 23.85 -11.04 -10.55
N ILE A 40 24.41 -12.10 -9.98
CA ILE A 40 25.66 -12.72 -10.45
C ILE A 40 25.48 -13.27 -11.86
N TYR A 41 24.43 -14.05 -12.11
CA TYR A 41 24.12 -14.57 -13.44
C TYR A 41 23.99 -13.45 -14.47
N ARG A 42 23.35 -12.33 -14.10
CA ARG A 42 23.24 -11.16 -14.95
C ARG A 42 24.59 -10.49 -15.22
N GLY A 43 25.42 -10.31 -14.19
CA GLY A 43 26.76 -9.76 -14.32
C GLY A 43 27.61 -10.56 -15.31
N PHE A 44 27.55 -11.89 -15.23
CA PHE A 44 28.22 -12.78 -16.18
C PHE A 44 27.65 -12.66 -17.61
N SER A 45 26.32 -12.61 -17.76
CA SER A 45 25.65 -12.44 -19.07
C SER A 45 26.05 -11.11 -19.74
N LEU A 46 26.12 -10.01 -18.98
CA LEU A 46 26.57 -8.71 -19.46
C LEU A 46 28.05 -8.70 -19.83
N HIS A 47 28.91 -9.28 -18.99
CA HIS A 47 30.34 -9.35 -19.23
C HIS A 47 30.67 -10.09 -20.54
N LYS A 48 29.94 -11.18 -20.82
CA LYS A 48 30.11 -11.99 -22.03
C LYS A 48 29.69 -11.26 -23.32
N ARG A 49 28.91 -10.18 -23.21
CA ARG A 49 28.33 -9.43 -24.34
C ARG A 49 28.93 -8.06 -24.60
N LYS A 50 30.12 -7.77 -24.05
CA LYS A 50 30.88 -6.53 -24.30
C LYS A 50 31.08 -6.16 -25.78
N ASN A 51 30.83 -7.08 -26.71
CA ASN A 51 31.05 -6.92 -28.16
C ASN A 51 29.76 -6.85 -29.01
N GLU A 52 28.56 -6.86 -28.42
CA GLU A 52 27.29 -6.67 -29.16
C GLU A 52 26.88 -5.18 -29.14
N ALA A 53 26.32 -4.67 -30.25
CA ALA A 53 25.87 -3.29 -30.37
C ALA A 53 24.89 -2.94 -29.25
N THR A 54 25.30 -2.02 -28.38
CA THR A 54 24.61 -1.67 -27.15
C THR A 54 23.34 -0.89 -27.43
N ILE A 55 22.26 -1.30 -26.75
CA ILE A 55 21.06 -0.49 -26.54
C ILE A 55 21.50 0.85 -25.94
N ASP A 56 20.83 1.94 -26.33
CA ASP A 56 21.09 3.32 -25.93
C ASP A 56 21.41 3.45 -24.43
N ILE A 57 22.71 3.60 -24.14
CA ILE A 57 23.29 3.63 -22.80
C ILE A 57 22.79 4.86 -22.02
N SER A 58 22.33 5.88 -22.74
CA SER A 58 21.84 7.13 -22.17
C SER A 58 20.61 6.94 -21.28
N PHE A 59 19.61 6.19 -21.74
CA PHE A 59 18.37 5.94 -20.98
C PHE A 59 18.64 5.19 -19.67
N GLU A 60 19.50 4.15 -19.71
CA GLU A 60 19.85 3.40 -18.50
C GLU A 60 20.62 4.26 -17.49
N GLY A 61 21.54 5.11 -17.96
CA GLY A 61 22.27 6.05 -17.13
C GLY A 61 21.34 7.07 -16.44
N TYR A 62 20.45 7.72 -17.20
CA TYR A 62 19.49 8.68 -16.66
C TYR A 62 18.53 8.03 -15.67
N PHE A 63 18.01 6.85 -16.01
CA PHE A 63 17.07 6.14 -15.16
C PHE A 63 17.71 5.65 -13.86
N LEU A 64 18.94 5.12 -13.92
CA LEU A 64 19.71 4.77 -12.72
C LEU A 64 19.98 6.00 -11.84
N GLY A 65 20.29 7.14 -12.45
CA GLY A 65 20.42 8.43 -11.76
C GLY A 65 19.14 8.84 -11.02
N ILE A 66 17.98 8.73 -11.69
CA ILE A 66 16.67 9.01 -11.09
C ILE A 66 16.38 8.06 -9.93
N ILE A 67 16.69 6.77 -10.06
CA ILE A 67 16.52 5.78 -8.98
C ILE A 67 17.39 6.12 -7.77
N ILE A 68 18.68 6.44 -8.00
CA ILE A 68 19.60 6.79 -6.91
C ILE A 68 19.10 8.03 -6.18
N ALA A 69 18.67 9.06 -6.93
CA ALA A 69 18.07 10.25 -6.35
C ALA A 69 16.79 9.92 -5.56
N ALA A 70 15.91 9.08 -6.10
CA ALA A 70 14.68 8.65 -5.42
C ALA A 70 14.98 7.84 -4.15
N LEU A 71 16.00 6.98 -4.13
CA LEU A 71 16.45 6.26 -2.94
C LEU A 71 16.98 7.20 -1.86
N ILE A 72 17.83 8.16 -2.23
CA ILE A 72 18.36 9.16 -1.29
C ILE A 72 17.22 9.98 -0.70
N LEU A 73 16.32 10.49 -1.55
CA LEU A 73 15.18 11.29 -1.11
C LEU A 73 14.25 10.49 -0.20
N SER A 74 14.05 9.20 -0.52
CA SER A 74 13.28 8.26 0.30
C SER A 74 13.87 8.05 1.70
N ILE A 75 15.21 7.94 1.82
CA ILE A 75 15.88 7.83 3.13
C ILE A 75 15.71 9.12 3.94
N VAL A 76 15.81 10.29 3.28
CA VAL A 76 15.61 11.59 3.94
C VAL A 76 14.17 11.74 4.45
N TRP A 77 13.19 11.37 3.62
CA TRP A 77 11.77 11.43 3.99
C TRP A 77 11.39 10.41 5.07
N ALA A 78 11.91 9.19 4.99
CA ALA A 78 11.67 8.16 5.98
C ALA A 78 12.11 8.56 7.40
N LYS A 79 13.19 9.35 7.53
CA LYS A 79 13.65 9.86 8.83
C LYS A 79 12.74 10.94 9.43
N ARG A 80 11.83 11.53 8.64
CA ARG A 80 10.92 12.59 9.08
C ARG A 80 9.49 12.12 9.36
N GLN A 81 9.21 10.83 9.14
CA GLN A 81 7.86 10.28 9.22
C GLN A 81 7.79 9.18 10.26
N ASP A 82 6.66 9.11 10.95
CA ASP A 82 6.36 8.09 11.95
C ASP A 82 4.92 7.56 11.78
N GLY A 83 4.59 6.48 12.47
CA GLY A 83 3.24 5.91 12.51
C GLY A 83 2.75 5.32 11.18
N GLN A 84 1.45 5.39 10.92
CA GLN A 84 0.84 4.76 9.73
C GLN A 84 1.30 5.38 8.40
N MET A 85 1.74 6.64 8.41
CA MET A 85 2.27 7.33 7.23
C MET A 85 3.62 6.74 6.80
N PHE A 86 4.42 6.25 7.77
CA PHE A 86 5.65 5.50 7.51
C PHE A 86 5.37 4.20 6.75
N ASN A 87 4.35 3.43 7.15
CA ASN A 87 3.95 2.20 6.46
C ASN A 87 3.48 2.48 5.02
N PHE A 88 2.68 3.52 4.82
CA PHE A 88 2.19 3.91 3.50
C PHE A 88 3.33 4.30 2.55
N ASN A 89 4.25 5.17 3.00
CA ASN A 89 5.40 5.56 2.19
C ASN A 89 6.37 4.40 1.96
N GLY A 90 6.29 3.36 2.78
CA GLY A 90 7.00 2.13 2.53
C GLY A 90 6.71 1.48 1.19
N PHE A 91 5.47 1.54 0.71
CA PHE A 91 5.11 1.04 -0.62
C PHE A 91 5.77 1.88 -1.73
N TYR A 92 5.90 3.20 -1.55
CA TYR A 92 6.65 4.03 -2.48
C TYR A 92 8.14 3.62 -2.51
N ILE A 93 8.76 3.43 -1.34
CA ILE A 93 10.16 2.98 -1.24
C ILE A 93 10.35 1.59 -1.87
N PHE A 94 9.36 0.70 -1.78
CA PHE A 94 9.38 -0.60 -2.45
C PHE A 94 9.14 -0.53 -3.97
N SER A 95 8.46 0.51 -4.45
CA SER A 95 8.27 0.71 -5.90
C SER A 95 9.60 1.01 -6.61
N ILE A 96 10.54 1.66 -5.93
CA ILE A 96 11.87 1.99 -6.49
C ILE A 96 12.69 0.73 -6.87
N PRO A 97 12.97 -0.23 -5.96
CA PRO A 97 13.65 -1.47 -6.32
C PRO A 97 12.80 -2.35 -7.24
N TYR A 98 11.47 -2.26 -7.19
CA TYR A 98 10.61 -2.94 -8.17
C TYR A 98 10.80 -2.40 -9.60
N CYS A 99 10.90 -1.08 -9.78
CA CYS A 99 11.21 -0.47 -11.07
C CYS A 99 12.58 -0.91 -11.61
N ILE A 100 13.59 -1.05 -10.74
CA ILE A 100 14.89 -1.63 -11.10
C ILE A 100 14.70 -3.05 -11.65
N LEU A 101 13.94 -3.89 -10.95
CA LEU A 101 13.65 -5.26 -11.37
C LEU A 101 12.91 -5.34 -12.70
N LEU A 102 11.97 -4.42 -12.97
CA LEU A 102 11.27 -4.38 -14.25
C LEU A 102 12.22 -4.11 -15.43
N ILE A 103 13.23 -3.26 -15.25
CA ILE A 103 14.25 -3.05 -16.28
C ILE A 103 15.10 -4.31 -16.47
N PHE A 104 15.52 -4.94 -15.37
CA PHE A 104 16.24 -6.21 -15.44
C PHE A 104 15.43 -7.29 -16.17
N ALA A 105 14.14 -7.40 -15.86
CA ALA A 105 13.22 -8.34 -16.48
C ALA A 105 13.00 -8.02 -17.97
N SER A 106 12.82 -6.75 -18.33
CA SER A 106 12.68 -6.32 -19.73
C SER A 106 13.92 -6.68 -20.56
N ARG A 107 15.12 -6.40 -20.02
CA ARG A 107 16.38 -6.75 -20.69
C ARG A 107 16.59 -8.26 -20.76
N PHE A 108 16.21 -9.01 -19.73
CA PHE A 108 16.26 -10.47 -19.77
C PHE A 108 15.29 -11.04 -20.82
N ALA A 109 14.06 -10.54 -20.87
CA ALA A 109 13.07 -10.94 -21.87
C ALA A 109 13.55 -10.63 -23.30
N SER A 110 14.22 -9.49 -23.52
CA SER A 110 14.79 -9.13 -24.84
C SER A 110 15.91 -10.06 -25.31
N GLN A 111 16.53 -10.83 -24.41
CA GLN A 111 17.62 -11.77 -24.74
C GLN A 111 17.12 -13.15 -25.12
N ILE A 112 15.90 -13.49 -24.74
CA ILE A 112 15.31 -14.78 -25.05
C ILE A 112 14.65 -14.67 -26.43
N LYS A 113 15.16 -15.42 -27.39
CA LYS A 113 14.51 -15.58 -28.70
C LYS A 113 13.24 -16.40 -28.51
N PHE A 114 12.14 -15.71 -28.24
CA PHE A 114 10.86 -16.36 -28.16
C PHE A 114 10.32 -16.66 -29.56
N SER A 115 9.94 -17.91 -29.81
CA SER A 115 8.93 -18.17 -30.83
C SER A 115 7.59 -17.62 -30.32
N LEU A 116 6.70 -17.20 -31.24
CA LEU A 116 5.38 -16.63 -30.90
C LEU A 116 4.63 -17.49 -29.87
N ASN A 117 4.75 -18.82 -29.97
CA ASN A 117 4.16 -19.80 -29.06
C ASN A 117 4.75 -19.76 -27.64
N HIS A 118 6.04 -19.47 -27.48
CA HIS A 118 6.67 -19.34 -26.15
C HIS A 118 6.33 -18.00 -25.49
N SER A 119 6.31 -16.91 -26.24
CA SER A 119 5.86 -15.60 -25.72
C SER A 119 4.42 -15.65 -25.23
N LEU A 120 3.53 -16.27 -26.01
CA LEU A 120 2.12 -16.43 -25.65
C LEU A 120 1.97 -17.27 -24.36
N ARG A 121 2.70 -18.39 -24.27
CA ARG A 121 2.69 -19.24 -23.06
C ARG A 121 3.19 -18.50 -21.82
N LEU A 122 4.26 -17.72 -21.94
CA LEU A 122 4.75 -16.91 -20.83
C LEU A 122 3.79 -15.77 -20.47
N ALA A 123 3.16 -15.13 -21.44
CA ALA A 123 2.15 -14.11 -21.19
C ALA A 123 0.93 -14.70 -20.46
N ILE A 124 0.50 -15.91 -20.84
CA ILE A 124 -0.58 -16.63 -20.16
C ILE A 124 -0.16 -17.02 -18.74
N ILE A 125 1.03 -17.59 -18.54
CA ILE A 125 1.55 -17.95 -17.21
C ILE A 125 1.67 -16.70 -16.33
N ALA A 126 2.29 -15.62 -16.82
CA ALA A 126 2.44 -14.38 -16.10
C ALA A 126 1.07 -13.76 -15.78
N GLY A 127 0.16 -13.67 -16.76
CA GLY A 127 -1.20 -13.18 -16.55
C GLY A 127 -1.98 -14.02 -15.53
N THR A 128 -1.80 -15.34 -15.55
CA THR A 128 -2.44 -16.27 -14.60
C THR A 128 -1.85 -16.10 -13.20
N LEU A 129 -0.52 -15.95 -13.08
CA LEU A 129 0.16 -15.74 -11.82
C LEU A 129 -0.19 -14.37 -11.23
N THR A 130 -0.23 -13.31 -12.04
CA THR A 130 -0.66 -11.97 -11.62
C THR A 130 -2.13 -11.98 -11.22
N SER A 131 -3.00 -12.62 -12.01
CA SER A 131 -4.42 -12.80 -11.66
C SER A 131 -4.56 -13.54 -10.34
N PHE A 132 -3.89 -14.69 -10.18
CA PHE A 132 -3.88 -15.45 -8.93
C PHE A 132 -3.39 -14.59 -7.76
N LEU A 133 -2.27 -13.87 -7.89
CA LEU A 133 -1.73 -13.02 -6.84
C LEU A 133 -2.66 -11.85 -6.49
N VAL A 134 -3.31 -11.22 -7.48
CA VAL A 134 -4.25 -10.12 -7.26
C VAL A 134 -5.53 -10.64 -6.60
N PHE A 135 -6.09 -11.74 -7.08
CA PHE A 135 -7.34 -12.31 -6.56
C PHE A 135 -7.18 -13.10 -5.25
N THR A 136 -5.98 -13.59 -4.94
CA THR A 136 -5.66 -14.23 -3.65
C THR A 136 -5.00 -13.28 -2.65
N SER A 137 -4.68 -12.05 -3.05
CA SER A 137 -4.21 -11.04 -2.10
C SER A 137 -5.30 -10.76 -1.06
N GLY A 138 -4.93 -10.78 0.22
CA GLY A 138 -5.83 -10.47 1.35
C GLY A 138 -6.52 -9.10 1.21
N VAL A 139 -5.96 -8.20 0.39
CA VAL A 139 -6.53 -6.89 0.05
C VAL A 139 -7.96 -6.98 -0.49
N ASN A 140 -8.28 -8.00 -1.31
CA ASN A 140 -9.66 -8.17 -1.81
C ASN A 140 -10.62 -8.65 -0.72
N GLN A 141 -10.17 -9.56 0.15
CA GLN A 141 -10.98 -10.05 1.27
C GLN A 141 -11.24 -8.92 2.29
N ASP A 142 -10.22 -8.14 2.62
CA ASP A 142 -10.32 -6.99 3.53
C ASP A 142 -11.28 -5.94 2.97
N ASN A 143 -11.22 -5.65 1.67
CA ASN A 143 -12.10 -4.66 1.03
C ASN A 143 -13.58 -5.12 1.02
N ILE A 144 -13.85 -6.41 0.77
CA ILE A 144 -15.21 -6.97 0.89
C ILE A 144 -15.70 -6.91 2.34
N GLN A 145 -14.83 -7.24 3.30
CA GLN A 145 -15.16 -7.18 4.72
C GLN A 145 -15.47 -5.75 5.17
N ILE A 146 -14.64 -4.77 4.80
CA ILE A 146 -14.85 -3.35 5.08
C ILE A 146 -16.20 -2.89 4.53
N MET A 147 -16.51 -3.20 3.27
CA MET A 147 -17.78 -2.82 2.65
C MET A 147 -18.98 -3.42 3.40
N THR A 148 -18.88 -4.69 3.76
CA THR A 148 -19.94 -5.41 4.49
C THR A 148 -20.16 -4.81 5.87
N GLN A 149 -19.08 -4.54 6.61
CA GLN A 149 -19.16 -3.99 7.96
C GLN A 149 -19.62 -2.52 7.99
N VAL A 150 -19.24 -1.70 6.99
CA VAL A 150 -19.78 -0.34 6.85
C VAL A 150 -21.28 -0.39 6.51
N SER A 151 -21.70 -1.30 5.62
CA SER A 151 -23.12 -1.50 5.32
C SER A 151 -23.93 -1.91 6.56
N GLN A 152 -23.39 -2.83 7.36
CA GLN A 152 -23.98 -3.18 8.66
C GLN A 152 -24.05 -1.97 9.59
N ALA A 153 -22.97 -1.18 9.67
CA ALA A 153 -22.95 0.03 10.50
C ALA A 153 -24.01 1.06 10.08
N LEU A 154 -24.25 1.21 8.77
CA LEU A 154 -25.33 2.06 8.25
C LEU A 154 -26.72 1.53 8.64
N GLN A 155 -26.92 0.22 8.66
CA GLN A 155 -28.19 -0.39 9.06
C GLN A 155 -28.47 -0.28 10.57
N PHE A 156 -27.43 -0.33 11.40
CA PHE A 156 -27.55 -0.17 12.85
C PHE A 156 -27.66 1.30 13.29
N ASP A 157 -27.22 2.24 12.47
CA ASP A 157 -27.35 3.67 12.73
C ASP A 157 -28.82 4.10 12.52
N PRO A 158 -29.52 4.60 13.56
CA PRO A 158 -30.87 5.15 13.41
C PRO A 158 -30.95 6.26 12.35
N ASN A 159 -29.84 6.96 12.15
CA ASN A 159 -29.66 8.00 11.14
C ASN A 159 -28.84 7.49 9.95
N GLY A 160 -28.97 6.21 9.59
CA GLY A 160 -28.19 5.52 8.55
C GLY A 160 -28.07 6.27 7.23
N ASN A 161 -29.16 6.87 6.75
CA ASN A 161 -29.20 7.63 5.49
C ASN A 161 -28.66 9.07 5.60
N ASN A 162 -28.45 9.56 6.83
CA ASN A 162 -27.92 10.90 7.03
C ASN A 162 -26.43 10.95 6.71
N GLN A 163 -25.97 12.15 6.40
CA GLN A 163 -24.57 12.44 6.15
C GLN A 163 -23.73 12.14 7.40
N LYS A 164 -22.52 11.62 7.20
CA LYS A 164 -21.65 11.16 8.30
C LYS A 164 -20.58 12.18 8.62
N LYS A 165 -20.39 12.49 9.90
CA LYS A 165 -19.19 13.19 10.37
C LYS A 165 -18.20 12.13 10.87
N LEU A 166 -17.06 12.00 10.19
CA LEU A 166 -16.01 11.05 10.58
C LEU A 166 -15.01 11.73 11.52
N LEU A 167 -14.86 11.18 12.72
CA LEU A 167 -13.82 11.58 13.66
C LEU A 167 -12.52 10.86 13.31
N VAL A 168 -11.58 11.63 12.76
CA VAL A 168 -10.27 11.14 12.34
C VAL A 168 -9.25 11.45 13.44
N ASN A 169 -8.57 10.41 13.93
CA ASN A 169 -7.41 10.51 14.82
C ASN A 169 -6.13 10.13 14.06
N ASN A 170 -4.97 10.63 14.53
CA ASN A 170 -3.66 10.37 13.94
C ASN A 170 -3.26 8.89 13.93
N ASP A 171 -3.82 8.08 14.83
CA ASP A 171 -3.46 6.65 14.92
C ASP A 171 -4.32 5.77 14.01
N ASN A 172 -5.55 6.19 13.71
CA ASN A 172 -6.56 5.37 13.03
C ASN A 172 -6.96 5.91 11.65
N TRP A 173 -6.34 7.00 11.18
CA TRP A 173 -6.71 7.65 9.92
C TRP A 173 -6.75 6.71 8.70
N PRO A 174 -5.90 5.67 8.52
CA PRO A 174 -6.02 4.78 7.37
C PRO A 174 -7.32 3.97 7.39
N ILE A 175 -7.77 3.58 8.59
CA ILE A 175 -9.02 2.85 8.78
C ILE A 175 -10.20 3.79 8.48
N VAL A 176 -10.11 5.06 8.90
CA VAL A 176 -11.13 6.07 8.57
C VAL A 176 -11.19 6.35 7.07
N VAL A 177 -10.05 6.35 6.37
CA VAL A 177 -10.01 6.43 4.89
C VAL A 177 -10.76 5.25 4.26
N SER A 178 -10.55 4.04 4.77
CA SER A 178 -11.29 2.85 4.29
C SER A 178 -12.80 2.99 4.50
N VAL A 179 -13.24 3.50 5.65
CA VAL A 179 -14.66 3.80 5.91
C VAL A 179 -15.19 4.87 4.96
N ALA A 180 -14.44 5.95 4.75
CA ALA A 180 -14.83 7.02 3.83
C ALA A 180 -14.99 6.54 2.38
N VAL A 181 -14.09 5.66 1.91
CA VAL A 181 -14.21 5.02 0.59
C VAL A 181 -15.45 4.14 0.52
N ALA A 182 -15.74 3.37 1.57
CA ALA A 182 -16.92 2.53 1.63
C ALA A 182 -18.23 3.34 1.65
N LEU A 183 -18.29 4.44 2.42
CA LEU A 183 -19.42 5.37 2.43
C LEU A 183 -19.65 5.99 1.06
N LYS A 184 -18.58 6.43 0.38
CA LYS A 184 -18.66 6.97 -0.98
C LYS A 184 -19.19 5.94 -1.98
N ARG A 185 -18.82 4.66 -1.85
CA ARG A 185 -19.35 3.57 -2.70
C ARG A 185 -20.81 3.24 -2.39
N ALA A 186 -21.24 3.47 -1.16
CA ALA A 186 -22.64 3.33 -0.73
C ALA A 186 -23.48 4.59 -1.00
N ASP A 187 -22.91 5.59 -1.70
CA ASP A 187 -23.55 6.87 -2.01
C ASP A 187 -24.00 7.66 -0.76
N VAL A 188 -23.29 7.49 0.36
CA VAL A 188 -23.52 8.22 1.60
C VAL A 188 -22.50 9.36 1.74
N PRO A 189 -22.93 10.64 1.77
CA PRO A 189 -22.00 11.75 1.95
C PRO A 189 -21.34 11.71 3.33
N PHE A 190 -20.07 12.12 3.39
CA PHE A 190 -19.32 12.20 4.64
C PHE A 190 -18.50 13.48 4.72
N TYR A 191 -18.22 13.91 5.95
CA TYR A 191 -17.44 15.11 6.27
C TYR A 191 -16.39 14.83 7.34
N VAL A 192 -15.26 15.53 7.25
CA VAL A 192 -14.16 15.50 8.22
C VAL A 192 -13.80 16.93 8.65
N GLU A 193 -13.05 17.06 9.75
CA GLU A 193 -12.52 18.36 10.20
C GLU A 193 -11.56 18.98 9.16
N PRO A 194 -11.51 20.33 9.04
CA PRO A 194 -10.68 21.04 8.06
C PRO A 194 -9.21 20.61 8.00
N LYS A 195 -8.61 20.26 9.15
CA LYS A 195 -7.20 19.80 9.24
C LYS A 195 -6.90 18.55 8.40
N TRP A 196 -7.93 17.75 8.07
CA TRP A 196 -7.82 16.53 7.28
C TRP A 196 -8.09 16.74 5.79
N GLY A 197 -8.26 17.98 5.34
CA GLY A 197 -8.61 18.32 3.95
C GLY A 197 -7.61 17.81 2.92
N PHE A 198 -6.33 17.71 3.27
CA PHE A 198 -5.31 17.16 2.39
C PHE A 198 -5.52 15.68 2.04
N LEU A 199 -6.16 14.90 2.92
CA LEU A 199 -6.43 13.47 2.71
C LEU A 199 -7.79 13.20 2.08
N PHE A 200 -8.82 13.93 2.52
CA PHE A 200 -10.20 13.64 2.12
C PHE A 200 -10.74 14.58 1.04
N GLY A 201 -10.00 15.65 0.70
CA GLY A 201 -10.36 16.64 -0.30
C GLY A 201 -11.33 17.71 0.24
N GLU A 202 -11.23 18.92 -0.31
CA GLU A 202 -11.97 20.10 0.19
C GLU A 202 -13.49 19.94 0.21
N LYS A 203 -14.05 19.17 -0.74
CA LYS A 203 -15.49 18.93 -0.84
C LYS A 203 -16.07 18.12 0.33
N ASN A 204 -15.23 17.38 1.05
CA ASN A 204 -15.62 16.56 2.20
C ASN A 204 -15.21 17.23 3.52
N LEU A 205 -14.88 18.53 3.51
CA LEU A 205 -14.62 19.26 4.75
C LEU A 205 -15.92 19.76 5.36
N LEU A 206 -16.06 19.55 6.66
CA LEU A 206 -17.15 20.15 7.42
C LEU A 206 -16.91 21.66 7.52
N LYS A 207 -17.81 22.44 6.91
CA LYS A 207 -17.85 23.90 7.07
C LYS A 207 -18.73 24.24 8.26
N GLU A 208 -18.36 25.25 9.04
CA GLU A 208 -19.03 25.64 10.30
C GLU A 208 -20.55 25.93 10.14
N ASP A 209 -21.00 26.30 8.94
CA ASP A 209 -22.38 26.68 8.63
C ASP A 209 -23.35 25.52 8.34
N ASN A 210 -22.90 24.26 8.35
CA ASN A 210 -23.76 23.15 7.97
C ASN A 210 -24.60 22.65 9.17
N HIS A 211 -25.79 23.21 9.37
CA HIS A 211 -26.87 22.66 10.20
C HIS A 211 -27.49 21.37 9.59
N LEU A 212 -26.64 20.47 9.11
CA LEU A 212 -27.07 19.20 8.54
C LEU A 212 -27.25 18.20 9.69
N PRO A 213 -28.27 17.33 9.64
CA PRO A 213 -28.42 16.28 10.64
C PRO A 213 -27.29 15.25 10.45
N LEU A 214 -26.18 15.43 11.15
CA LEU A 214 -24.94 14.66 10.93
C LEU A 214 -24.82 13.51 11.92
N SER A 215 -24.77 12.26 11.44
CA SER A 215 -24.44 11.14 12.33
C SER A 215 -22.94 11.08 12.59
N LEU A 216 -22.53 11.08 13.86
CA LEU A 216 -21.13 11.17 14.27
C LEU A 216 -20.52 9.78 14.43
N TRP A 217 -19.54 9.45 13.58
CA TRP A 217 -18.88 8.16 13.57
C TRP A 217 -17.42 8.31 14.02
N SER A 218 -17.01 7.53 15.02
CA SER A 218 -15.61 7.39 15.42
C SER A 218 -15.14 5.95 15.31
N ILE A 219 -13.84 5.78 15.12
CA ILE A 219 -13.20 4.46 15.04
C ILE A 219 -12.28 4.33 16.25
N SER A 220 -12.39 3.24 16.99
CA SER A 220 -11.53 3.00 18.14
C SER A 220 -11.13 1.53 18.23
N ALA A 221 -10.11 1.24 19.04
CA ALA A 221 -9.79 -0.13 19.40
C ALA A 221 -11.03 -0.79 20.03
N ARG A 222 -11.27 -2.05 19.68
CA ARG A 222 -12.42 -2.79 20.18
C ARG A 222 -12.38 -2.89 21.71
N ASN A 223 -13.40 -2.33 22.35
CA ASN A 223 -13.64 -2.48 23.78
C ASN A 223 -15.03 -3.11 23.99
N ASN A 224 -15.10 -4.12 24.86
CA ASN A 224 -16.34 -4.85 25.17
C ASN A 224 -17.39 -4.02 25.92
N GLN A 225 -17.11 -2.75 26.25
CA GLN A 225 -17.93 -1.93 27.13
C GLN A 225 -18.90 -0.97 26.41
N ASN A 226 -18.80 -0.77 25.08
CA ASN A 226 -19.66 0.16 24.33
C ASN A 226 -20.49 -0.56 23.25
N LYS A 227 -21.64 0.04 22.85
CA LYS A 227 -22.41 -0.30 21.64
C LYS A 227 -21.60 0.01 20.38
N ALA A 228 -20.54 -0.78 20.15
CA ALA A 228 -19.59 -0.57 19.09
C ALA A 228 -19.69 -1.70 18.07
N ILE A 229 -19.81 -1.35 16.79
CA ILE A 229 -20.00 -2.30 15.70
C ILE A 229 -18.63 -2.85 15.32
N PRO A 230 -18.41 -4.17 15.37
CA PRO A 230 -17.12 -4.76 15.05
C PRO A 230 -16.64 -4.36 13.66
N PHE A 231 -15.37 -3.97 13.56
CA PHE A 231 -14.72 -3.58 12.32
C PHE A 231 -13.37 -4.29 12.15
N ILE A 232 -12.70 -4.11 11.00
CA ILE A 232 -11.42 -4.76 10.70
C ILE A 232 -10.32 -4.44 11.73
N ALA A 233 -9.27 -5.27 11.76
CA ALA A 233 -8.06 -5.04 12.56
C ALA A 233 -8.31 -4.81 14.07
N ASN A 234 -9.27 -5.54 14.66
CA ASN A 234 -9.64 -5.39 16.08
C ASN A 234 -10.11 -3.98 16.46
N THR A 235 -10.69 -3.26 15.51
CA THR A 235 -11.34 -1.96 15.75
C THR A 235 -12.85 -2.09 15.77
N SER A 236 -13.53 -1.03 16.20
CA SER A 236 -14.97 -0.91 16.13
C SER A 236 -15.39 0.48 15.65
N ILE A 237 -16.50 0.53 14.90
CA ILE A 237 -17.20 1.78 14.57
C ILE A 237 -18.13 2.10 15.75
N ILE A 238 -17.95 3.30 16.31
CA ILE A 238 -18.81 3.85 17.36
C ILE A 238 -19.69 4.92 16.72
N ILE A 239 -21.00 4.73 16.85
CA ILE A 239 -22.01 5.71 16.46
C ILE A 239 -22.28 6.55 17.71
N ASN A 240 -21.77 7.79 17.71
CA ASN A 240 -21.95 8.69 18.85
C ASN A 240 -23.28 9.42 18.70
N PRO A 241 -24.09 9.51 19.77
CA PRO A 241 -25.27 10.36 19.74
C PRO A 241 -24.83 11.81 19.50
N ILE A 242 -25.56 12.51 18.64
CA ILE A 242 -25.40 13.95 18.48
C ILE A 242 -25.86 14.56 19.80
N GLN A 243 -24.96 15.17 20.56
CA GLN A 243 -25.37 16.03 21.67
C GLN A 243 -25.88 17.32 21.04
N ASP A 244 -27.18 17.57 21.21
CA ASP A 244 -27.81 18.86 20.93
C ASP A 244 -27.21 19.97 21.81
#